data_AF-A0A9E0N6K8-F1
#
_entry.id   AF-A0A9E0N6K8-F1
#
_cell.length_a   1.000
_cell.length_b   1.000
_cell.length_c   1.000
_cell.angle_alpha   90.00
_cell.angle_beta   90.00
_cell.angle_gamma   90.00
#
_symmetry.space_group_name_H-M   'P 1'
#
loop_
_entity.id
_entity.type
_entity.pdbx_description
1 polymer ?
#
loop_
_entity_poly.entity_id
_entity_poly.type
_entity_poly.pdbx_seq_one_letter_code
_entity_poly.pdbx_strand_id
1 'polypeptide(L)'
;MVALALLAGCDLGSHPVIDGGASENGPSTGCSGTCHGQGESIAPPRDTTGRTDLDSIGVGAHQAHLAGSDWHKRYTCDTCHTVPSEVGEVGHILVAGASGMVRDELPAELTPGGMGTGMTWDHATATCTGSYCHGDTLNQVDPTNNMVVMGAGGTITQPVWTVLDGSQKECGACHGNPPPAPHPAQDDCGLCHQSMNPGDFALGKISYPELHINGVVEVSSTQPCDACHGGGGQSAPPRDVAGNTLPTSPGVGTH
;
A
#
# COMPACT_ATOMS: atom_id res chain seq x y z
N MET A 1 -30.05 -39.76 -0.15
CA MET A 1 -30.09 -38.37 0.35
C MET A 1 -28.72 -38.07 0.91
N VAL A 2 -27.85 -37.43 0.12
CA VAL A 2 -26.48 -37.08 0.55
C VAL A 2 -26.53 -35.61 0.92
N ALA A 3 -26.35 -35.32 2.20
CA ALA A 3 -26.26 -33.96 2.72
C ALA A 3 -24.85 -33.42 2.40
N LEU A 4 -24.81 -32.42 1.52
CA LEU A 4 -23.60 -31.68 1.20
C LEU A 4 -23.32 -30.73 2.36
N ALA A 5 -22.33 -31.04 3.19
CA ALA A 5 -21.85 -30.13 4.22
C ALA A 5 -20.97 -29.06 3.55
N LEU A 6 -21.53 -27.86 3.36
CA LEU A 6 -20.76 -26.67 3.04
C LEU A 6 -19.87 -26.34 4.24
N LEU A 7 -18.56 -26.46 4.08
CA LEU A 7 -17.59 -25.82 4.96
C LEU A 7 -17.79 -24.31 4.83
N ALA A 8 -18.31 -23.69 5.89
CA ALA A 8 -18.31 -22.24 6.03
C ALA A 8 -16.85 -21.79 6.15
N GLY A 9 -16.23 -21.47 5.01
CA GLY A 9 -15.12 -20.53 5.01
C GLY A 9 -15.65 -19.23 5.60
N CYS A 10 -14.84 -18.58 6.43
CA CYS A 10 -15.14 -17.25 6.94
C CYS A 10 -15.22 -16.29 5.74
N ASP A 11 -16.39 -16.19 5.12
CA ASP A 11 -16.71 -15.13 4.17
C ASP A 11 -16.88 -13.85 5.00
N LEU A 12 -15.80 -13.09 5.09
CA LEU A 12 -15.75 -11.80 5.77
C LEU A 12 -16.54 -10.71 5.00
N GLY A 13 -17.26 -11.08 3.95
CA GLY A 13 -18.05 -10.20 3.11
C GLY A 13 -17.21 -9.43 2.11
N SER A 14 -17.79 -9.12 0.96
CA SER A 14 -17.22 -8.16 0.01
C SER A 14 -17.43 -6.74 0.52
N HIS A 15 -16.38 -6.09 1.01
CA HIS A 15 -16.42 -4.64 1.21
C HIS A 15 -16.35 -3.96 -0.17
N PRO A 16 -17.16 -2.93 -0.46
CA PRO A 16 -17.00 -2.17 -1.70
C PRO A 16 -15.57 -1.61 -1.76
N VAL A 17 -14.95 -1.71 -2.94
CA VAL A 17 -13.54 -1.38 -3.25
C VAL A 17 -13.26 0.14 -3.25
N ILE A 18 -14.02 0.88 -2.47
CA ILE A 18 -13.77 2.28 -2.18
C ILE A 18 -13.27 2.30 -0.75
N ASP A 19 -12.01 2.67 -0.58
CA ASP A 19 -11.29 3.00 0.66
C ASP A 19 -12.01 3.97 1.62
N GLY A 20 -13.28 4.32 1.37
CA GLY A 20 -14.10 5.20 2.18
C GLY A 20 -13.59 6.64 2.24
N GLY A 21 -12.47 6.94 1.60
CA GLY A 21 -11.86 8.26 1.58
C GLY A 21 -12.68 9.20 0.70
N ALA A 22 -13.04 10.36 1.24
CA ALA A 22 -13.58 11.42 0.40
C ALA A 22 -12.52 11.79 -0.65
N SER A 23 -12.94 11.93 -1.91
CA SER A 23 -12.09 12.54 -2.93
C SER A 23 -11.82 13.98 -2.50
N GLU A 24 -10.55 14.38 -2.49
CA GLU A 24 -10.13 15.77 -2.26
C GLU A 24 -10.59 16.61 -3.46
N ASN A 25 -11.83 17.09 -3.39
CA ASN A 25 -12.45 17.89 -4.44
C ASN A 25 -12.50 19.35 -3.99
N GLY A 26 -12.14 20.27 -4.88
CA GLY A 26 -12.25 21.71 -4.66
C GLY A 26 -13.25 22.33 -5.64
N PRO A 27 -13.99 23.38 -5.24
CA PRO A 27 -14.87 24.09 -6.18
C PRO A 27 -14.03 24.70 -7.32
N SER A 28 -14.44 24.47 -8.56
CA SER A 28 -13.76 24.95 -9.79
C SER A 28 -13.51 26.46 -9.88
N THR A 29 -14.13 27.29 -9.01
CA THR A 29 -13.84 28.73 -8.89
C THR A 29 -12.84 29.08 -7.78
N GLY A 30 -12.23 28.09 -7.14
CA GLY A 30 -11.24 28.22 -6.06
C GLY A 30 -9.90 27.59 -6.42
N CYS A 31 -9.36 26.76 -5.52
CA CYS A 31 -8.05 26.11 -5.66
C CYS A 31 -7.94 25.24 -6.93
N SER A 32 -8.96 24.42 -7.25
CA SER A 32 -8.97 23.41 -8.33
C SER A 32 -9.05 23.95 -9.77
N GLY A 33 -9.43 25.22 -9.93
CA GLY A 33 -9.56 25.86 -11.24
C GLY A 33 -8.51 26.93 -11.52
N THR A 34 -7.87 27.46 -10.47
CA THR A 34 -6.94 28.60 -10.58
C THR A 34 -5.48 28.16 -10.50
N CYS A 35 -5.12 27.28 -9.55
CA CYS A 35 -3.72 26.92 -9.28
C CYS A 35 -3.48 25.40 -9.19
N HIS A 36 -4.42 24.66 -8.59
CA HIS A 36 -4.31 23.22 -8.36
C HIS A 36 -5.20 22.45 -9.33
N GLY A 37 -4.73 21.35 -9.92
CA GLY A 37 -5.55 20.42 -10.69
C GLY A 37 -6.40 21.01 -11.81
N GLN A 38 -7.44 20.28 -12.23
CA GLN A 38 -8.37 20.63 -13.30
C GLN A 38 -9.80 20.19 -12.95
N GLY A 39 -10.77 21.09 -13.17
CA GLY A 39 -12.18 20.83 -12.86
C GLY A 39 -12.41 20.76 -11.36
N GLU A 40 -12.92 19.62 -10.88
CA GLU A 40 -13.17 19.40 -9.45
C GLU A 40 -11.97 18.73 -8.74
N SER A 41 -10.98 18.24 -9.48
CA SER A 41 -9.78 17.64 -8.88
C SER A 41 -8.72 18.69 -8.61
N ILE A 42 -8.17 18.72 -7.39
CA ILE A 42 -7.05 19.59 -7.01
C ILE A 42 -5.67 18.95 -7.26
N ALA A 43 -5.63 17.73 -7.82
CA ALA A 43 -4.39 17.02 -8.11
C ALA A 43 -4.35 16.48 -9.55
N PRO A 44 -3.16 16.29 -10.15
CA PRO A 44 -1.92 16.92 -9.70
C PRO A 44 -2.04 18.47 -9.82
N PRO A 45 -1.38 19.26 -8.96
CA PRO A 45 -1.25 20.69 -9.20
C PRO A 45 -0.58 20.96 -10.55
N ARG A 46 -0.86 22.12 -11.16
CA ARG A 46 0.08 22.63 -12.17
C ARG A 46 1.36 22.98 -11.45
N ASP A 47 2.51 22.64 -12.01
CA ASP A 47 3.75 23.04 -11.39
C ASP A 47 3.98 24.56 -11.51
N THR A 48 5.02 25.08 -10.84
CA THR A 48 5.35 26.52 -10.83
C THR A 48 5.71 27.08 -12.21
N THR A 49 5.92 26.22 -13.20
CA THR A 49 6.18 26.58 -14.61
C THR A 49 4.95 26.39 -15.51
N GLY A 50 3.82 25.95 -14.94
CA GLY A 50 2.56 25.72 -15.63
C GLY A 50 2.43 24.36 -16.32
N ARG A 51 3.37 23.43 -16.10
CA ARG A 51 3.31 22.08 -16.68
C ARG A 51 2.24 21.23 -16.01
N THR A 52 1.70 20.29 -16.77
CA THR A 52 0.66 19.33 -16.34
C THR A 52 0.99 17.89 -16.68
N ASP A 53 2.13 17.65 -17.32
CA ASP A 53 2.54 16.33 -17.78
C ASP A 53 3.06 15.50 -16.60
N LEU A 54 2.67 14.22 -16.54
CA LEU A 54 3.03 13.32 -15.43
C LEU A 54 4.53 13.01 -15.36
N ASP A 55 5.28 13.28 -16.43
CA ASP A 55 6.74 13.18 -16.44
C ASP A 55 7.44 14.40 -15.80
N SER A 56 6.68 15.46 -15.49
CA SER A 56 7.18 16.65 -14.81
C SER A 56 7.21 16.43 -13.31
N ILE A 57 8.35 16.74 -12.69
CA ILE A 57 8.60 16.50 -11.26
C ILE A 57 7.58 17.18 -10.33
N GLY A 58 7.11 18.39 -10.69
CA GLY A 58 6.09 19.11 -9.92
C GLY A 58 4.65 18.58 -10.11
N VAL A 59 4.46 17.58 -10.98
CA VAL A 59 3.14 16.98 -11.31
C VAL A 59 3.13 15.50 -10.89
N GLY A 60 3.95 14.67 -11.52
CA GLY A 60 4.20 13.26 -11.18
C GLY A 60 3.04 12.46 -10.58
N ALA A 61 3.34 11.71 -9.52
CA ALA A 61 2.48 10.66 -8.98
C ALA A 61 1.43 11.11 -7.95
N HIS A 62 1.06 12.40 -7.88
CA HIS A 62 0.03 12.86 -6.93
C HIS A 62 -1.25 12.04 -7.01
N GLN A 63 -1.76 11.78 -8.22
CA GLN A 63 -2.99 11.01 -8.40
C GLN A 63 -2.84 9.53 -8.03
N ALA A 64 -1.64 8.94 -8.16
CA ALA A 64 -1.43 7.56 -7.74
C ALA A 64 -1.62 7.37 -6.23
N HIS A 65 -1.33 8.41 -5.43
CA HIS A 65 -1.48 8.38 -3.97
C HIS A 65 -2.87 8.82 -3.52
N LEU A 66 -3.42 9.83 -4.17
CA LEU A 66 -4.67 10.46 -3.77
C LEU A 66 -5.90 9.76 -4.34
N ALA A 67 -5.80 9.01 -5.44
CA ALA A 67 -6.93 8.30 -6.02
C ALA A 67 -7.30 7.06 -5.22
N GLY A 68 -8.54 6.61 -5.42
CA GLY A 68 -9.01 5.37 -4.81
C GLY A 68 -8.39 4.18 -5.48
N SER A 69 -8.14 3.14 -4.71
CA SER A 69 -7.40 1.97 -5.16
C SER A 69 -8.02 0.67 -4.70
N ASP A 70 -7.88 -0.35 -5.54
CA ASP A 70 -8.23 -1.73 -5.25
C ASP A 70 -7.08 -2.54 -4.64
N TRP A 71 -5.94 -1.89 -4.36
CA TRP A 71 -4.78 -2.58 -3.79
C TRP A 71 -4.05 -1.80 -2.70
N HIS A 72 -4.36 -0.54 -2.41
CA HIS A 72 -3.76 0.16 -1.27
C HIS A 72 -4.70 1.16 -0.63
N LYS A 73 -4.34 1.57 0.59
CA LYS A 73 -4.94 2.69 1.29
C LYS A 73 -4.70 3.98 0.51
N ARG A 74 -5.75 4.79 0.32
CA ARG A 74 -5.60 6.17 -0.16
C ARG A 74 -4.93 7.05 0.89
N TYR A 75 -4.11 7.97 0.40
CA TYR A 75 -3.48 9.00 1.19
C TYR A 75 -4.10 10.37 0.94
N THR A 76 -3.80 11.30 1.84
CA THR A 76 -4.23 12.69 1.79
C THR A 76 -3.01 13.58 1.63
N CYS A 77 -3.22 14.84 1.21
CA CYS A 77 -2.14 15.80 0.99
C CYS A 77 -1.26 15.99 2.24
N ASP A 78 -1.84 15.87 3.45
CA ASP A 78 -1.11 16.02 4.73
C ASP A 78 -0.09 14.91 5.02
N THR A 79 -0.12 13.83 4.24
CA THR A 79 0.91 12.78 4.31
C THR A 79 2.28 13.33 3.87
N CYS A 80 2.29 14.27 2.92
CA CYS A 80 3.52 14.80 2.30
C CYS A 80 3.74 16.29 2.53
N HIS A 81 2.67 17.08 2.65
CA HIS A 81 2.73 18.54 2.71
C HIS A 81 1.97 19.07 3.91
N THR A 82 2.31 20.27 4.36
CA THR A 82 1.39 21.03 5.22
C THR A 82 0.27 21.58 4.35
N VAL A 83 -0.98 21.21 4.65
CA VAL A 83 -2.15 21.64 3.86
C VAL A 83 -2.67 22.98 4.43
N PRO A 84 -2.59 24.08 3.66
CA PRO A 84 -3.07 25.37 4.13
C PRO A 84 -4.60 25.43 4.13
N SER A 85 -5.14 26.19 5.07
CA SER A 85 -6.58 26.49 5.16
C SER A 85 -7.03 27.59 4.20
N GLU A 86 -6.12 28.47 3.78
CA GLU A 86 -6.39 29.56 2.85
C GLU A 86 -5.19 29.92 1.96
N VAL A 87 -5.45 30.68 0.88
CA VAL A 87 -4.43 31.01 -0.13
C VAL A 87 -3.27 31.83 0.44
N GLY A 88 -3.55 32.74 1.37
CA GLY A 88 -2.55 33.66 1.94
C GLY A 88 -1.77 33.10 3.13
N GLU A 89 -2.01 31.84 3.52
CA GLU A 89 -1.34 31.24 4.67
C GLU A 89 0.18 31.13 4.45
N VAL A 90 0.95 31.37 5.51
CA VAL A 90 2.41 31.24 5.49
C VAL A 90 2.77 29.78 5.17
N GLY A 91 3.66 29.57 4.21
CA GLY A 91 4.05 28.24 3.74
C GLY A 91 3.19 27.70 2.59
N HIS A 92 2.10 28.40 2.22
CA HIS A 92 1.41 28.13 0.97
C HIS A 92 2.08 28.86 -0.21
N ILE A 93 1.61 30.06 -0.59
CA ILE A 93 2.24 30.87 -1.65
C ILE A 93 3.12 31.99 -1.10
N LEU A 94 3.14 32.18 0.23
CA LEU A 94 3.84 33.27 0.89
C LEU A 94 4.79 32.73 1.96
N VAL A 95 5.98 33.34 2.07
CA VAL A 95 6.96 33.09 3.13
C VAL A 95 7.42 34.39 3.78
N ALA A 96 7.96 34.30 4.99
CA ALA A 96 8.48 35.46 5.71
C ALA A 96 9.78 35.95 5.04
N GLY A 97 9.76 37.20 4.54
CA GLY A 97 10.93 37.90 4.02
C GLY A 97 11.45 38.96 4.99
N ALA A 98 12.59 39.56 4.65
CA ALA A 98 13.27 40.57 5.49
C ALA A 98 12.44 41.84 5.75
N SER A 99 11.40 42.11 4.96
CA SER A 99 10.56 43.31 5.08
C SER A 99 9.06 42.99 5.10
N GLY A 100 8.70 41.74 5.42
CA GLY A 100 7.32 41.26 5.43
C GLY A 100 7.13 40.02 4.56
N MET A 101 5.89 39.60 4.37
CA MET A 101 5.56 38.44 3.54
C MET A 101 5.90 38.69 2.08
N VAL A 102 6.56 37.72 1.45
CA VAL A 102 6.89 37.71 0.02
C VAL A 102 6.36 36.43 -0.62
N ARG A 103 6.25 36.40 -1.95
CA ARG A 103 5.89 35.15 -2.64
C ARG A 103 6.97 34.10 -2.46
N ASP A 104 6.53 32.88 -2.23
CA ASP A 104 7.39 31.71 -2.28
C ASP A 104 7.62 31.30 -3.73
N GLU A 105 8.88 31.08 -4.10
CA GLU A 105 9.28 30.61 -5.42
C GLU A 105 9.13 29.08 -5.54
N LEU A 106 9.19 28.37 -4.39
CA LEU A 106 9.01 26.92 -4.29
C LEU A 106 7.96 26.60 -3.22
N PRO A 107 6.69 27.01 -3.46
CA PRO A 107 5.61 26.76 -2.52
C PRO A 107 5.36 25.26 -2.32
N ALA A 108 4.81 24.92 -1.15
CA ALA A 108 4.45 23.55 -0.77
C ALA A 108 5.64 22.57 -0.75
N GLU A 109 6.76 22.99 -0.14
CA GLU A 109 7.86 22.08 0.19
C GLU A 109 7.36 20.83 0.94
N LEU A 110 8.07 19.72 0.74
CA LEU A 110 7.72 18.46 1.39
C LEU A 110 7.99 18.54 2.89
N THR A 111 6.94 18.36 3.67
CA THR A 111 6.97 18.28 5.13
C THR A 111 6.23 17.01 5.56
N PRO A 112 6.83 15.82 5.34
CA PRO A 112 6.13 14.57 5.59
C PRO A 112 5.66 14.45 7.03
N GLY A 113 4.39 14.09 7.20
CA GLY A 113 3.72 13.94 8.49
C GLY A 113 2.98 12.61 8.58
N GLY A 114 2.58 12.23 9.80
CA GLY A 114 1.81 11.01 10.03
C GLY A 114 2.50 9.77 9.44
N MET A 115 1.83 9.08 8.53
CA MET A 115 2.36 7.89 7.83
C MET A 115 3.55 8.18 6.92
N GLY A 116 3.73 9.43 6.49
CA GLY A 116 4.87 9.85 5.68
C GLY A 116 6.15 10.12 6.47
N THR A 117 6.07 10.12 7.81
CA THR A 117 7.21 10.47 8.67
C THR A 117 8.43 9.60 8.38
N GLY A 118 9.59 10.24 8.19
CA GLY A 118 10.86 9.55 7.90
C GLY A 118 11.17 9.38 6.42
N MET A 119 10.22 9.66 5.51
CA MET A 119 10.53 9.70 4.09
C MET A 119 11.47 10.88 3.76
N THR A 120 12.33 10.69 2.78
CA THR A 120 13.21 11.72 2.23
C THR A 120 13.02 11.80 0.72
N TRP A 121 12.93 13.02 0.21
CA TRP A 121 12.83 13.31 -1.20
C TRP A 121 14.18 13.72 -1.80
N ASP A 122 14.55 13.09 -2.91
CA ASP A 122 15.66 13.53 -3.75
C ASP A 122 15.12 14.10 -5.06
N HIS A 123 15.24 15.41 -5.22
CA HIS A 123 14.79 16.13 -6.41
C HIS A 123 15.62 15.80 -7.66
N ALA A 124 16.90 15.41 -7.52
CA ALA A 124 17.76 15.14 -8.67
C ALA A 124 17.38 13.82 -9.37
N THR A 125 16.99 12.82 -8.58
CA THR A 125 16.55 11.50 -9.07
C THR A 125 15.03 11.37 -9.14
N ALA A 126 14.29 12.33 -8.59
CA ALA A 126 12.84 12.29 -8.41
C ALA A 126 12.38 11.04 -7.63
N THR A 127 13.11 10.68 -6.58
CA THR A 127 12.83 9.47 -5.78
C THR A 127 12.48 9.79 -4.33
N CYS A 128 11.56 9.00 -3.77
CA CYS A 128 11.31 8.94 -2.34
C CYS A 128 12.09 7.77 -1.72
N THR A 129 12.76 8.00 -0.60
CA THR A 129 13.51 7.00 0.18
C THR A 129 13.08 7.05 1.64
N GLY A 130 13.46 6.05 2.45
CA GLY A 130 13.17 5.99 3.89
C GLY A 130 11.69 5.73 4.22
N SER A 131 10.86 5.38 3.23
CA SER A 131 9.43 5.13 3.42
C SER A 131 9.10 3.64 3.41
N TYR A 132 8.30 3.19 4.39
CA TYR A 132 7.76 1.84 4.38
C TYR A 132 6.70 1.66 3.29
N CYS A 133 6.04 2.73 2.84
CA CYS A 133 4.99 2.66 1.83
C CYS A 133 5.52 2.12 0.49
N HIS A 134 6.79 2.39 0.20
CA HIS A 134 7.49 1.88 -0.97
C HIS A 134 8.39 0.69 -0.63
N GLY A 135 8.39 0.24 0.62
CA GLY A 135 9.14 -0.93 1.07
C GLY A 135 10.57 -0.66 1.53
N ASP A 136 11.12 0.55 1.39
CA ASP A 136 12.53 0.85 1.71
C ASP A 136 12.92 0.53 3.16
N THR A 137 11.95 0.62 4.08
CA THR A 137 12.15 0.31 5.50
C THR A 137 11.46 -0.97 5.97
N LEU A 138 10.81 -1.73 5.07
CA LEU A 138 10.18 -3.01 5.38
C LEU A 138 11.22 -4.13 5.48
N ASN A 139 12.14 -4.02 6.44
CA ASN A 139 13.23 -4.98 6.59
C ASN A 139 12.75 -6.26 7.25
N GLN A 140 13.15 -7.40 6.68
CA GLN A 140 12.90 -8.71 7.27
C GLN A 140 14.15 -9.22 7.96
N VAL A 141 14.03 -9.72 9.18
CA VAL A 141 15.13 -10.37 9.91
C VAL A 141 14.89 -11.87 9.97
N ASP A 142 15.85 -12.66 9.49
CA ASP A 142 15.81 -14.11 9.65
C ASP A 142 16.13 -14.49 11.10
N PRO A 143 15.21 -15.12 11.84
CA PRO A 143 15.40 -15.47 13.25
C PRO A 143 16.47 -16.55 13.47
N THR A 144 16.86 -17.28 12.42
CA THR A 144 17.79 -18.41 12.49
C THR A 144 19.24 -17.95 12.44
N ASN A 145 19.53 -16.95 11.61
CA ASN A 145 20.89 -16.48 11.35
C ASN A 145 21.07 -14.96 11.53
N ASN A 146 19.99 -14.25 11.91
CA ASN A 146 19.95 -12.81 12.15
C ASN A 146 20.38 -11.97 10.93
N MET A 147 20.26 -12.52 9.72
CA MET A 147 20.44 -11.76 8.48
C MET A 147 19.25 -10.84 8.26
N VAL A 148 19.54 -9.63 7.80
CA VAL A 148 18.51 -8.65 7.44
C VAL A 148 18.38 -8.59 5.93
N VAL A 149 17.18 -8.86 5.42
CA VAL A 149 16.81 -8.66 4.02
C VAL A 149 16.16 -7.30 3.91
N MET A 150 16.83 -6.38 3.21
CA MET A 150 16.32 -5.03 2.97
C MET A 150 15.04 -5.08 2.14
N GLY A 151 14.06 -4.26 2.52
CA GLY A 151 12.76 -4.16 1.87
C GLY A 151 12.00 -5.46 1.68
N ALA A 152 12.26 -6.45 2.54
CA ALA A 152 11.59 -7.75 2.53
C ALA A 152 11.60 -8.40 1.13
N GLY A 153 12.67 -8.20 0.35
CA GLY A 153 12.82 -8.76 -0.99
C GLY A 153 12.14 -7.98 -2.12
N GLY A 154 11.66 -6.76 -1.86
CA GLY A 154 11.16 -5.85 -2.90
C GLY A 154 12.25 -5.44 -3.89
N THR A 155 11.90 -5.33 -5.17
CA THR A 155 12.86 -5.00 -6.24
C THR A 155 12.90 -3.52 -6.61
N ILE A 156 11.91 -2.72 -6.21
CA ILE A 156 11.77 -1.29 -6.53
C ILE A 156 11.34 -0.54 -5.25
N THR A 157 12.23 -0.47 -4.25
CA THR A 157 11.91 0.17 -2.96
C THR A 157 12.05 1.69 -2.95
N GLN A 158 12.56 2.26 -4.04
CA GLN A 158 12.81 3.69 -4.21
C GLN A 158 12.23 4.11 -5.57
N PRO A 159 10.89 4.16 -5.69
CA PRO A 159 10.24 4.45 -6.96
C PRO A 159 10.52 5.87 -7.41
N VAL A 160 10.59 6.04 -8.73
CA VAL A 160 10.73 7.32 -9.41
C VAL A 160 9.34 7.94 -9.57
N TRP A 161 9.15 9.13 -8.98
CA TRP A 161 7.91 9.89 -8.90
C TRP A 161 7.25 10.18 -10.25
N THR A 162 8.04 10.27 -11.32
CA THR A 162 7.59 10.59 -12.68
C THR A 162 7.41 9.36 -13.57
N VAL A 163 7.65 8.14 -13.05
CA VAL A 163 7.43 6.88 -13.77
C VAL A 163 6.09 6.28 -13.37
N LEU A 164 5.08 6.47 -14.21
CA LEU A 164 3.68 6.05 -13.99
C LEU A 164 3.19 4.98 -14.98
N ASP A 165 4.09 4.22 -15.58
CA ASP A 165 3.77 3.16 -16.56
C ASP A 165 3.20 1.87 -15.93
N GLY A 166 3.13 1.82 -14.60
CA GLY A 166 2.63 0.69 -13.83
C GLY A 166 3.69 -0.28 -13.32
N SER A 167 4.92 -0.21 -13.84
CA SER A 167 6.02 -1.12 -13.46
C SER A 167 6.36 -1.08 -11.97
N GLN A 168 6.21 0.09 -11.34
CA GLN A 168 6.60 0.32 -9.94
C GLN A 168 5.53 -0.08 -8.92
N LYS A 169 4.35 -0.54 -9.36
CA LYS A 169 3.26 -1.02 -8.49
C LYS A 169 2.94 -2.50 -8.67
N GLU A 170 3.75 -3.22 -9.43
CA GLU A 170 3.59 -4.66 -9.60
C GLU A 170 3.88 -5.39 -8.27
N CYS A 171 3.22 -6.53 -8.06
CA CYS A 171 3.54 -7.40 -6.93
C CYS A 171 5.03 -7.78 -6.97
N GLY A 172 5.74 -7.66 -5.85
CA GLY A 172 7.20 -7.84 -5.82
C GLY A 172 8.00 -6.52 -5.87
N ALA A 173 7.40 -5.41 -6.30
CA ALA A 173 8.10 -4.13 -6.37
C ALA A 173 8.45 -3.59 -4.97
N CYS A 174 7.47 -3.51 -4.07
CA CYS A 174 7.67 -2.93 -2.73
C CYS A 174 8.24 -3.95 -1.73
N HIS A 175 7.70 -5.17 -1.72
CA HIS A 175 8.18 -6.29 -0.90
C HIS A 175 8.07 -7.59 -1.71
N GLY A 176 8.82 -8.60 -1.29
CA GLY A 176 8.78 -9.94 -1.89
C GLY A 176 7.39 -10.56 -1.75
N ASN A 177 7.03 -11.41 -2.71
CA ASN A 177 5.74 -12.07 -2.75
C ASN A 177 5.90 -13.59 -3.02
N PRO A 178 5.86 -14.44 -1.97
CA PRO A 178 5.93 -14.05 -0.55
C PRO A 178 7.31 -13.45 -0.21
N PRO A 179 7.46 -12.77 0.95
CA PRO A 179 8.76 -12.29 1.37
C PRO A 179 9.79 -13.44 1.47
N PRO A 180 11.10 -13.13 1.47
CA PRO A 180 12.14 -14.14 1.64
C PRO A 180 12.05 -14.92 2.95
N ALA A 181 12.96 -15.87 3.16
CA ALA A 181 13.00 -16.66 4.40
C ALA A 181 13.05 -15.74 5.65
N PRO A 182 12.35 -16.10 6.74
CA PRO A 182 11.69 -17.39 7.02
C PRO A 182 10.25 -17.54 6.50
N HIS A 183 9.73 -16.64 5.65
CA HIS A 183 8.36 -16.79 5.15
C HIS A 183 8.21 -18.10 4.34
N PRO A 184 7.10 -18.83 4.53
CA PRO A 184 6.82 -20.00 3.73
C PRO A 184 6.49 -19.59 2.29
N ALA A 185 7.00 -20.34 1.31
CA ALA A 185 6.66 -20.14 -0.09
C ALA A 185 5.23 -20.68 -0.37
N GLN A 186 4.21 -19.86 -0.10
CA GLN A 186 2.79 -20.17 -0.26
C GLN A 186 2.05 -18.98 -0.87
N ASP A 187 1.09 -19.25 -1.75
CA ASP A 187 0.27 -18.21 -2.40
C ASP A 187 -1.02 -17.89 -1.64
N ASP A 188 -1.40 -18.72 -0.65
CA ASP A 188 -2.56 -18.47 0.20
C ASP A 188 -2.18 -17.60 1.40
N CYS A 189 -1.99 -16.30 1.14
CA CYS A 189 -1.60 -15.32 2.14
C CYS A 189 -2.59 -15.26 3.31
N GLY A 190 -3.88 -15.53 3.05
CA GLY A 190 -4.98 -15.48 4.01
C GLY A 190 -4.84 -16.44 5.19
N LEU A 191 -3.99 -17.47 5.07
CA LEU A 191 -3.68 -18.39 6.17
C LEU A 191 -3.03 -17.68 7.36
N CYS A 192 -2.23 -16.66 7.10
CA CYS A 192 -1.51 -15.89 8.13
C CYS A 192 -1.97 -14.43 8.15
N HIS A 193 -2.21 -13.84 6.99
CA HIS A 193 -2.65 -12.46 6.83
C HIS A 193 -4.17 -12.38 6.78
N GLN A 194 -4.80 -12.12 7.92
CA GLN A 194 -6.26 -12.09 8.05
C GLN A 194 -6.93 -10.96 7.22
N SER A 195 -6.14 -9.99 6.75
CA SER A 195 -6.55 -8.99 5.77
C SER A 195 -6.57 -9.52 4.32
N MET A 196 -6.48 -10.84 4.13
CA MET A 196 -6.58 -11.50 2.84
C MET A 196 -7.54 -12.70 2.94
N ASN A 197 -8.48 -12.77 2.02
CA ASN A 197 -9.35 -13.94 1.86
C ASN A 197 -8.59 -15.06 1.11
N PRO A 198 -8.86 -16.33 1.44
CA PRO A 198 -8.24 -17.45 0.74
C PRO A 198 -8.45 -17.40 -0.77
N GLY A 199 -7.36 -17.49 -1.53
CA GLY A 199 -7.36 -17.51 -2.99
C GLY A 199 -7.50 -16.15 -3.70
N ASP A 200 -7.80 -15.06 -3.00
CA ASP A 200 -7.90 -13.71 -3.61
C ASP A 200 -6.56 -13.29 -4.24
N PHE A 201 -5.45 -13.62 -3.58
CA PHE A 201 -4.12 -13.27 -4.08
C PHE A 201 -3.78 -13.94 -5.43
N ALA A 202 -4.19 -15.21 -5.61
CA ALA A 202 -4.01 -15.92 -6.88
C ALA A 202 -4.80 -15.29 -8.05
N LEU A 203 -5.79 -14.45 -7.74
CA LEU A 203 -6.55 -13.65 -8.70
C LEU A 203 -6.00 -12.22 -8.85
N GLY A 204 -4.88 -11.90 -8.21
CA GLY A 204 -4.28 -10.57 -8.19
C GLY A 204 -5.05 -9.54 -7.37
N LYS A 205 -5.86 -10.00 -6.39
CA LYS A 205 -6.75 -9.15 -5.61
C LYS A 205 -6.26 -9.02 -4.16
N ILE A 206 -6.29 -7.78 -3.66
CA ILE A 206 -6.19 -7.49 -2.22
C ILE A 206 -7.62 -7.40 -1.66
N SER A 207 -7.91 -8.17 -0.61
CA SER A 207 -9.28 -8.28 -0.08
C SER A 207 -9.73 -7.00 0.63
N TYR A 208 -8.80 -6.33 1.32
CA TYR A 208 -9.04 -5.09 2.08
C TYR A 208 -7.98 -4.04 1.73
N PRO A 209 -8.13 -3.32 0.60
CA PRO A 209 -7.14 -2.35 0.12
C PRO A 209 -6.80 -1.28 1.16
N GLU A 210 -7.76 -0.85 1.96
CA GLU A 210 -7.60 0.15 3.03
C GLU A 210 -6.65 -0.28 4.16
N LEU A 211 -6.40 -1.59 4.28
CA LEU A 211 -5.43 -2.16 5.21
C LEU A 211 -4.05 -2.36 4.56
N HIS A 212 -3.98 -2.46 3.24
CA HIS A 212 -2.71 -2.60 2.56
C HIS A 212 -2.00 -1.24 2.46
N ILE A 213 -0.78 -1.19 3.02
CA ILE A 213 0.05 0.03 3.16
C ILE A 213 -0.53 1.05 4.17
N ASN A 214 -1.11 0.57 5.27
CA ASN A 214 -1.58 1.41 6.40
C ASN A 214 -0.55 1.57 7.54
N GLY A 215 0.64 0.99 7.40
CA GLY A 215 1.69 0.98 8.43
C GLY A 215 1.62 -0.16 9.44
N VAL A 216 0.68 -1.09 9.26
CA VAL A 216 0.48 -2.29 10.09
C VAL A 216 0.51 -3.52 9.19
N VAL A 217 1.16 -4.58 9.67
CA VAL A 217 1.08 -5.89 9.03
C VAL A 217 0.11 -6.75 9.83
N GLU A 218 -1.07 -7.02 9.30
CA GLU A 218 -2.02 -7.94 9.93
C GLU A 218 -1.51 -9.37 9.77
N VAL A 219 -0.99 -9.96 10.84
CA VAL A 219 -0.51 -11.35 10.84
C VAL A 219 -0.99 -12.07 12.10
N SER A 220 -1.59 -13.25 11.93
CA SER A 220 -1.87 -14.18 13.01
C SER A 220 -0.64 -15.06 13.23
N SER A 221 0.10 -14.81 14.31
CA SER A 221 1.29 -15.60 14.69
C SER A 221 0.95 -16.79 15.60
N THR A 222 -0.29 -16.86 16.10
CA THR A 222 -0.80 -17.96 16.93
C THR A 222 -1.86 -18.73 16.16
N GLN A 223 -1.43 -19.49 15.16
CA GLN A 223 -2.32 -20.41 14.46
C GLN A 223 -2.31 -21.78 15.14
N PRO A 224 -3.49 -22.35 15.46
CA PRO A 224 -3.55 -23.71 15.96
C PRO A 224 -3.04 -24.65 14.86
N CYS A 225 -2.48 -25.79 15.24
CA CYS A 225 -1.85 -26.71 14.29
C CYS A 225 -2.81 -27.14 13.16
N ASP A 226 -4.12 -27.09 13.42
CA ASP A 226 -5.16 -27.44 12.47
C ASP A 226 -5.46 -26.40 11.39
N ALA A 227 -4.89 -25.20 11.53
CA ALA A 227 -4.91 -24.16 10.50
C ALA A 227 -4.12 -24.58 9.26
N CYS A 228 -3.07 -25.41 9.43
CA CYS A 228 -2.24 -25.92 8.35
C CYS A 228 -2.36 -27.45 8.16
N HIS A 229 -2.67 -28.20 9.22
CA HIS A 229 -2.79 -29.66 9.16
C HIS A 229 -4.23 -30.12 9.44
N GLY A 230 -4.84 -30.97 8.63
CA GLY A 230 -6.23 -31.40 8.93
C GLY A 230 -7.25 -30.24 8.88
N GLY A 231 -8.17 -30.17 9.85
CA GLY A 231 -9.14 -29.07 9.99
C GLY A 231 -10.25 -29.31 11.04
N GLY A 232 -10.91 -28.23 11.48
CA GLY A 232 -12.06 -28.29 12.40
C GLY A 232 -11.71 -28.55 13.86
N GLY A 233 -10.60 -28.01 14.34
CA GLY A 233 -10.00 -28.26 15.66
C GLY A 233 -9.10 -29.50 15.70
N GLN A 234 -8.97 -30.23 14.59
CA GLN A 234 -8.27 -31.50 14.52
C GLN A 234 -7.11 -31.44 13.52
N SER A 235 -5.89 -31.38 14.07
CA SER A 235 -4.65 -31.25 13.29
C SER A 235 -4.24 -32.53 12.56
N ALA A 236 -4.96 -33.62 12.78
CA ALA A 236 -4.68 -34.93 12.22
C ALA A 236 -5.96 -35.56 11.64
N PRO A 237 -5.87 -36.24 10.48
CA PRO A 237 -4.64 -36.43 9.69
C PRO A 237 -4.22 -35.16 8.91
N PRO A 238 -2.92 -34.96 8.65
CA PRO A 238 -2.44 -33.85 7.83
C PRO A 238 -3.05 -33.86 6.42
N ARG A 239 -3.10 -32.68 5.78
CA ARG A 239 -3.46 -32.59 4.37
C ARG A 239 -2.36 -33.18 3.50
N ASP A 240 -2.73 -33.86 2.43
CA ASP A 240 -1.74 -34.25 1.42
C ASP A 240 -1.37 -33.09 0.50
N VAL A 241 -0.38 -33.28 -0.38
CA VAL A 241 0.08 -32.24 -1.34
C VAL A 241 -0.98 -31.82 -2.35
N ALA A 242 -2.09 -32.55 -2.45
CA ALA A 242 -3.25 -32.23 -3.28
C ALA A 242 -4.40 -31.62 -2.44
N GLY A 243 -4.18 -31.35 -1.15
CA GLY A 243 -5.14 -30.72 -0.25
C GLY A 243 -6.18 -31.68 0.35
N ASN A 244 -6.10 -32.99 0.10
CA ASN A 244 -7.05 -33.96 0.64
C ASN A 244 -6.91 -34.10 2.15
N THR A 245 -8.02 -34.30 2.86
CA THR A 245 -8.06 -34.54 4.32
C THR A 245 -8.69 -35.88 4.70
N LEU A 246 -9.22 -36.63 3.72
CA LEU A 246 -9.89 -37.90 3.99
C LEU A 246 -8.86 -38.98 4.30
N PRO A 247 -9.01 -39.77 5.38
CA PRO A 247 -8.11 -40.89 5.68
C PRO A 247 -8.04 -41.97 4.60
N THR A 248 -8.97 -41.96 3.64
CA THR A 248 -9.00 -42.86 2.49
C THR A 248 -8.17 -42.35 1.30
N SER A 249 -7.72 -41.09 1.35
CA SER A 249 -6.84 -40.54 0.31
C SER A 249 -5.43 -41.09 0.48
N PRO A 250 -4.78 -41.61 -0.58
CA PRO A 250 -3.45 -42.22 -0.47
C PRO A 250 -2.36 -41.31 0.13
N GLY A 251 -2.53 -39.99 0.06
CA GLY A 251 -1.61 -39.02 0.64
C GLY A 251 -1.89 -38.64 2.10
N VAL A 252 -2.96 -39.15 2.72
CA VAL A 252 -3.43 -38.73 4.05
C VAL A 252 -3.32 -39.89 5.04
N GLY A 253 -2.50 -39.75 6.08
CA GLY A 253 -2.31 -40.77 7.13
C GLY A 253 -0.92 -41.40 7.12
N THR A 254 -0.69 -42.40 8.00
CA THR A 254 0.62 -43.06 8.17
C THR A 254 1.10 -43.71 6.86
N HIS A 255 2.17 -43.16 6.30
CA HIS A 255 3.03 -43.83 5.33
C HIS A 255 3.87 -44.90 6.02
#